data_AF-A0AAE4JCN1-F1
#
_entry.id   AF-A0AAE4JCN1-F1
#
_cell.length_a   1.000
_cell.length_b   1.000
_cell.length_c   1.000
_cell.angle_alpha   90.00
_cell.angle_beta   90.00
_cell.angle_gamma   90.00
#
_symmetry.space_group_name_H-M   'P 1'
#
loop_
_entity.id
_entity.type
_entity.pdbx_description
1 polymer ?
#
loop_
_entity_poly.entity_id
_entity_poly.type
_entity_poly.pdbx_seq_one_letter_code
_entity_poly.pdbx_strand_id
1 'polypeptide(L)'
;ARGRDEIVELVRDGLQRTHDPDMLNASIAMLPMLTRSDAIAHVGERVAHLEAELVVRAEWQEHPDRDIPEHIPEHVREQAELWAGHARTELEWAKSLSKRLSEGAYTMADDPGSWRTVPDPLKMHL
;
A
#
# COMPACT_ATOMS: atom_id res chain seq x y z
N ALA A 1 24.41 4.31 7.65
CA ALA A 1 23.72 4.48 6.36
C ALA A 1 22.94 3.22 6.04
N ARG A 2 23.61 2.10 5.74
CA ARG A 2 23.00 0.82 5.31
C ARG A 2 21.72 0.37 6.01
N GLY A 3 21.63 0.40 7.34
CA GLY A 3 20.42 -0.04 8.05
C GLY A 3 19.19 0.87 7.86
N ARG A 4 19.39 2.18 7.67
CA ARG A 4 18.30 3.11 7.37
C ARG A 4 17.81 2.96 5.94
N ASP A 5 18.75 2.76 5.01
CA ASP A 5 18.44 2.55 3.60
C ASP A 5 17.61 1.26 3.44
N GLU A 6 17.96 0.19 4.17
CA GLU A 6 17.19 -1.05 4.22
C GLU A 6 15.76 -0.84 4.75
N ILE A 7 15.59 -0.06 5.82
CA ILE A 7 14.25 0.26 6.36
C ILE A 7 13.42 0.98 5.30
N VAL A 8 14.01 1.91 4.54
CA VAL A 8 13.29 2.63 3.47
C VAL A 8 12.79 1.65 2.41
N GLU A 9 13.60 0.68 1.98
CA GLU A 9 13.18 -0.34 1.01
C GLU A 9 12.07 -1.24 1.58
N LEU A 10 12.15 -1.64 2.85
CA LEU A 10 11.08 -2.41 3.50
C LEU A 10 9.75 -1.64 3.56
N VAL A 11 9.81 -0.33 3.82
CA VAL A 11 8.60 0.51 3.86
C VAL A 11 7.98 0.60 2.47
N ARG A 12 8.79 0.80 1.43
CA ARG A 12 8.36 0.81 0.03
C ARG A 12 7.68 -0.49 -0.37
N ASP A 13 8.34 -1.63 -0.10
CA ASP A 13 7.80 -2.95 -0.42
C ASP A 13 6.47 -3.22 0.29
N GLY A 14 6.37 -2.90 1.58
CA GLY A 14 5.11 -3.10 2.32
C GLY A 14 3.97 -2.16 1.89
N LEU A 15 4.26 -0.97 1.31
CA LEU A 15 3.22 -0.09 0.77
C LEU A 15 2.63 -0.65 -0.54
N GLN A 16 3.48 -1.12 -1.45
CA GLN A 16 3.06 -1.59 -2.78
C GLN A 16 2.44 -3.01 -2.78
N ARG A 17 2.87 -3.88 -1.86
CA ARG A 17 2.51 -5.30 -1.81
C ARG A 17 1.08 -5.52 -1.30
N THR A 18 0.27 -6.30 -2.01
CA THR A 18 -1.05 -6.77 -1.55
C THR A 18 -0.93 -8.10 -0.77
N HIS A 19 -1.96 -8.44 0.03
CA HIS A 19 -2.05 -9.70 0.80
C HIS A 19 -1.03 -9.91 1.93
N ASP A 20 -0.44 -8.83 2.46
CA ASP A 20 0.46 -8.87 3.62
C ASP A 20 0.11 -7.74 4.61
N PRO A 21 -0.93 -7.93 5.45
CA PRO A 21 -1.47 -6.85 6.29
C PRO A 21 -0.48 -6.41 7.37
N ASP A 22 0.38 -7.31 7.86
CA ASP A 22 1.37 -6.97 8.89
C ASP A 22 2.46 -6.06 8.32
N MET A 23 2.95 -6.36 7.11
CA MET A 23 3.89 -5.47 6.40
C MET A 23 3.24 -4.14 6.04
N LEU A 24 1.98 -4.14 5.57
CA LEU A 24 1.26 -2.90 5.29
C LEU A 24 1.15 -2.03 6.56
N ASN A 25 0.77 -2.62 7.69
CA ASN A 25 0.64 -1.91 8.96
C ASN A 25 1.97 -1.31 9.40
N ALA A 26 3.05 -2.07 9.30
CA ALA A 26 4.39 -1.58 9.61
C ALA A 26 4.81 -0.42 8.68
N SER A 27 4.56 -0.55 7.38
CA SER A 27 4.83 0.50 6.40
C SER A 27 4.03 1.77 6.64
N ILE A 28 2.75 1.66 7.03
CA ILE A 28 1.92 2.82 7.39
C ILE A 28 2.51 3.53 8.61
N ALA A 29 2.89 2.77 9.65
CA ALA A 29 3.50 3.35 10.86
C ALA A 29 4.84 4.05 10.56
N MET A 30 5.55 3.59 9.53
CA MET A 30 6.86 4.09 9.13
C MET A 30 6.83 5.02 7.92
N LEU A 31 5.65 5.47 7.47
CA LEU A 31 5.47 6.40 6.33
C LEU A 31 6.46 7.59 6.33
N PRO A 32 6.74 8.27 7.47
CA PRO A 32 7.68 9.39 7.52
C PRO A 32 9.13 9.07 7.13
N MET A 33 9.49 7.79 6.96
CA MET A 33 10.80 7.39 6.41
C MET A 33 10.94 7.74 4.91
N LEU A 34 9.82 7.82 4.20
CA LEU A 34 9.78 8.12 2.77
C LEU A 34 9.67 9.63 2.52
N THR A 35 10.11 10.05 1.33
CA THR A 35 9.69 11.34 0.80
C THR A 35 8.20 11.28 0.46
N ARG A 36 7.55 12.44 0.39
CA ARG A 36 6.14 12.50 -0.01
C ARG A 36 5.89 11.89 -1.38
N SER A 37 6.76 12.20 -2.35
CA SER A 37 6.67 11.66 -3.71
C SER A 37 6.82 10.14 -3.73
N ASP A 38 7.76 9.59 -2.96
CA ASP A 38 8.00 8.14 -2.92
C ASP A 38 6.80 7.42 -2.31
N ALA A 39 6.23 7.94 -1.22
CA ALA A 39 5.04 7.35 -0.60
C ALA A 39 3.84 7.34 -1.56
N ILE A 40 3.60 8.45 -2.27
CA ILE A 40 2.52 8.54 -3.25
C ILE A 40 2.72 7.53 -4.39
N ALA A 41 3.95 7.38 -4.89
CA ALA A 41 4.26 6.43 -5.97
C ALA A 41 3.93 4.98 -5.57
N HIS A 42 4.40 4.52 -4.41
CA HIS A 42 4.20 3.12 -3.97
C HIS A 42 2.75 2.84 -3.56
N VAL A 43 2.04 3.83 -3.00
CA VAL A 43 0.58 3.72 -2.79
C VAL A 43 -0.14 3.64 -4.15
N GLY A 44 0.34 4.36 -5.17
CA GLY A 44 -0.17 4.29 -6.54
C GLY A 44 0.01 2.89 -7.16
N GLU A 45 1.14 2.24 -6.94
CA GLU A 45 1.36 0.85 -7.38
C GLU A 45 0.39 -0.11 -6.69
N ARG A 46 0.15 0.06 -5.39
CA ARG A 46 -0.87 -0.70 -4.66
C ARG A 46 -2.26 -0.52 -5.27
N VAL A 47 -2.63 0.73 -5.60
CA VAL A 47 -3.90 1.04 -6.27
C VAL A 47 -4.01 0.27 -7.59
N ALA A 48 -2.96 0.30 -8.41
CA ALA A 48 -2.95 -0.42 -9.69
C ALA A 48 -3.08 -1.95 -9.51
N HIS A 49 -2.40 -2.53 -8.51
CA HIS A 49 -2.53 -3.94 -8.20
C HIS A 49 -3.97 -4.31 -7.77
N LEU A 50 -4.57 -3.52 -6.88
CA LEU A 50 -5.94 -3.76 -6.42
C LEU A 50 -6.98 -3.59 -7.54
N GLU A 51 -6.79 -2.62 -8.43
CA GLU A 51 -7.66 -2.45 -9.61
C GLU A 51 -7.55 -3.65 -10.55
N ALA A 52 -6.33 -4.13 -10.81
CA ALA A 52 -6.12 -5.33 -11.63
C ALA A 52 -6.74 -6.58 -10.98
N GLU A 53 -6.57 -6.76 -9.67
CA GLU A 53 -7.18 -7.87 -8.92
C GLU A 53 -8.72 -7.85 -9.04
N LEU A 54 -9.34 -6.68 -8.94
CA LEU A 54 -10.79 -6.54 -9.09
C LEU A 54 -11.29 -6.85 -10.51
N VAL A 55 -10.53 -6.47 -11.54
CA VAL A 55 -10.85 -6.81 -12.93
C VAL A 55 -10.81 -8.32 -13.15
N VAL A 56 -9.72 -8.99 -12.76
CA VAL A 56 -9.58 -10.45 -12.89
C VAL A 56 -10.70 -11.17 -12.15
N ARG A 57 -11.14 -10.65 -10.99
CA ARG A 57 -12.22 -11.25 -10.22
C ARG A 57 -13.59 -11.08 -10.87
N ALA A 58 -13.85 -9.92 -11.49
CA ALA A 58 -15.08 -9.68 -12.23
C ALA A 58 -15.16 -10.61 -13.45
N GLU A 59 -14.06 -10.76 -14.19
CA GLU A 59 -13.97 -11.70 -15.32
C GLU A 59 -14.23 -13.14 -14.87
N TRP A 60 -13.66 -13.56 -13.74
CA TRP A 60 -13.91 -14.90 -13.18
C TRP A 60 -15.37 -15.14 -12.78
N GLN A 61 -16.10 -14.09 -12.38
CA GLN A 61 -17.53 -14.16 -12.08
C GLN A 61 -18.40 -14.26 -13.34
N GLU A 62 -18.06 -13.51 -14.39
CA GLU A 62 -18.81 -13.46 -15.66
C GLU A 62 -18.50 -14.65 -16.59
N HIS A 63 -17.27 -15.13 -16.55
CA HIS A 63 -16.72 -16.16 -17.44
C HIS A 63 -15.86 -17.15 -16.65
N PRO A 64 -16.46 -18.08 -15.89
CA PRO A 64 -15.70 -19.19 -15.33
C PRO A 64 -15.08 -19.97 -16.50
N ASP A 65 -13.75 -19.93 -16.63
CA ASP A 65 -12.96 -20.56 -17.69
C ASP A 65 -13.41 -22.00 -18.00
N ARG A 66 -13.13 -22.46 -19.24
CA ARG A 66 -13.41 -23.84 -19.69
C ARG A 66 -12.70 -24.94 -18.88
N ASP A 67 -11.65 -24.59 -18.16
CA ASP A 67 -10.89 -25.50 -17.28
C ASP A 67 -11.39 -25.49 -15.82
N ILE A 68 -12.41 -24.68 -15.53
CA ILE A 68 -13.11 -24.68 -14.24
C ILE A 68 -14.27 -25.68 -14.35
N PRO A 69 -14.55 -26.48 -13.30
CA PRO A 69 -15.72 -27.37 -13.30
C PRO A 69 -16.96 -26.61 -13.77
N GLU A 70 -17.79 -27.24 -14.62
CA GLU A 70 -19.01 -26.64 -15.20
C GLU A 70 -19.89 -25.92 -14.16
N HIS A 71 -19.75 -26.27 -12.87
CA HIS A 71 -20.31 -25.55 -11.73
C HIS A 71 -19.23 -25.24 -10.68
N ILE A 72 -18.90 -23.96 -10.50
CA ILE A 72 -18.26 -23.47 -9.26
C ILE A 72 -19.30 -23.62 -8.13
N PRO A 73 -18.98 -24.34 -7.04
CA PRO A 73 -19.89 -24.46 -5.89
C PRO A 73 -20.24 -23.08 -5.31
N GLU A 74 -21.51 -22.90 -4.91
CA GLU A 74 -22.03 -21.63 -4.38
C GLU A 74 -21.18 -21.08 -3.23
N HIS A 75 -20.78 -21.92 -2.28
CA HIS A 75 -19.94 -21.51 -1.14
C HIS A 75 -18.53 -21.02 -1.55
N VAL A 76 -18.01 -21.41 -2.71
CA VAL A 76 -16.75 -20.88 -3.24
C VAL A 76 -16.96 -19.48 -3.82
N ARG A 77 -18.15 -19.17 -4.34
CA ARG A 77 -18.51 -17.81 -4.77
C ARG A 77 -18.59 -16.85 -3.58
N GLU A 78 -19.07 -17.30 -2.43
CA GLU A 78 -19.06 -16.49 -1.19
C GLU A 78 -17.63 -16.07 -0.81
N GLN A 79 -16.65 -16.98 -0.91
CA GLN A 79 -15.24 -16.64 -0.73
C GLN A 79 -14.74 -15.69 -1.84
N ALA A 80 -15.21 -15.92 -3.07
CA ALA A 80 -14.99 -15.02 -4.20
C ALA A 80 -15.57 -13.62 -3.97
N GLU A 81 -16.62 -13.45 -3.19
CA GLU A 81 -17.17 -12.13 -2.88
C GLU A 81 -16.41 -11.47 -1.74
N LEU A 82 -16.04 -12.25 -0.71
CA LEU A 82 -15.30 -11.75 0.44
C LEU A 82 -13.98 -11.06 0.06
N TRP A 83 -13.10 -11.70 -0.73
CA TRP A 83 -11.84 -11.02 -1.09
C TRP A 83 -12.05 -9.79 -1.98
N ALA A 84 -13.19 -9.66 -2.66
CA ALA A 84 -13.48 -8.53 -3.57
C ALA A 84 -13.96 -7.36 -2.72
N GLY A 85 -14.75 -7.65 -1.68
CA GLY A 85 -15.05 -6.70 -0.62
C GLY A 85 -13.77 -6.13 0.01
N HIS A 86 -12.84 -7.00 0.41
CA HIS A 86 -11.56 -6.56 0.98
C HIS A 86 -10.77 -5.68 0.00
N ALA A 87 -10.58 -6.12 -1.25
CA ALA A 87 -9.84 -5.37 -2.25
C ALA A 87 -10.49 -4.00 -2.56
N ARG A 88 -11.82 -3.91 -2.62
CA ARG A 88 -12.54 -2.63 -2.79
C ARG A 88 -12.31 -1.69 -1.60
N THR A 89 -12.49 -2.19 -0.38
CA THR A 89 -12.27 -1.38 0.83
C THR A 89 -10.83 -0.87 0.89
N GLU A 90 -9.87 -1.71 0.57
CA GLU A 90 -8.46 -1.35 0.57
C GLU A 90 -8.12 -0.36 -0.56
N LEU A 91 -8.72 -0.52 -1.74
CA LEU A 91 -8.54 0.40 -2.88
C LEU A 91 -9.02 1.81 -2.53
N GLU A 92 -10.21 1.92 -1.93
CA GLU A 92 -10.75 3.20 -1.48
C GLU A 92 -9.85 3.85 -0.41
N TRP A 93 -9.35 3.04 0.54
CA TRP A 93 -8.38 3.51 1.52
C TRP A 93 -7.09 4.01 0.87
N ALA A 94 -6.52 3.27 -0.08
CA ALA A 94 -5.25 3.62 -0.74
C ALA A 94 -5.37 4.91 -1.55
N LYS A 95 -6.46 5.07 -2.32
CA LYS A 95 -6.78 6.32 -3.02
C LYS A 95 -6.92 7.50 -2.06
N SER A 96 -7.63 7.30 -0.94
CA SER A 96 -7.78 8.30 0.11
C SER A 96 -6.45 8.68 0.78
N LEU A 97 -5.58 7.70 1.05
CA LEU A 97 -4.26 7.93 1.60
C LEU A 97 -3.38 8.73 0.64
N SER A 98 -3.35 8.37 -0.64
CA SER A 98 -2.61 9.12 -1.67
C SER A 98 -3.04 10.59 -1.72
N LYS A 99 -4.36 10.84 -1.67
CA LYS A 99 -4.91 12.20 -1.57
C LYS A 99 -4.39 12.93 -0.31
N ARG A 100 -4.52 12.34 0.87
CA ARG A 100 -4.00 12.95 2.13
C ARG A 100 -2.50 13.22 2.08
N LEU A 101 -1.72 12.32 1.49
CA LEU A 101 -0.28 12.51 1.29
C LEU A 101 -0.02 13.72 0.39
N SER A 102 -0.74 13.86 -0.73
CA SER A 102 -0.60 15.00 -1.64
C SER A 102 -1.00 16.33 -1.01
N GLU A 103 -1.95 16.32 -0.09
CA GLU A 103 -2.44 17.49 0.64
C GLU A 103 -1.57 17.87 1.85
N GLY A 104 -0.50 17.11 2.13
CA GLY A 104 0.41 17.44 3.24
C GLY A 104 -0.08 17.01 4.62
N ALA A 105 -0.99 16.04 4.73
CA ALA A 105 -1.57 15.62 6.01
C ALA A 105 -0.56 15.05 7.03
N TYR A 106 0.65 14.69 6.58
CA TYR A 106 1.71 14.10 7.39
C TYR A 106 3.05 14.77 7.10
N THR A 107 3.89 14.92 8.13
CA THR A 107 5.29 15.31 7.98
C THR A 107 6.11 14.13 7.43
N MET A 108 6.68 14.31 6.24
CA MET A 108 7.46 13.34 5.49
C MET A 108 8.95 13.64 5.58
N ALA A 109 9.79 12.74 5.05
CA ALA A 109 11.24 12.83 5.15
C ALA A 109 11.82 14.11 4.54
N ASP A 110 11.20 14.65 3.50
CA ASP A 110 11.60 15.84 2.76
C ASP A 110 10.99 17.15 3.29
N ASP A 111 10.09 17.09 4.28
CA ASP A 111 9.49 18.28 4.86
C ASP A 111 10.43 18.99 5.86
N PRO A 112 10.27 20.32 6.04
CA PRO A 112 10.92 21.05 7.13
C PRO A 112 10.53 20.49 8.52
N GLY A 113 11.51 20.29 9.39
CA GLY A 113 11.28 19.73 10.73
C GLY A 113 11.15 18.21 10.75
N SER A 114 11.36 17.53 9.63
CA SER A 114 11.47 16.08 9.56
C SER A 114 12.74 15.58 10.28
N TRP A 115 12.75 14.29 10.61
CA TRP A 115 13.92 13.62 11.16
C TRP A 115 15.20 13.71 10.28
N ARG A 116 15.08 14.04 8.97
CA ARG A 116 16.24 14.28 8.08
C ARG A 116 16.67 15.74 8.04
N THR A 117 15.75 16.68 8.26
CA THR A 117 16.01 18.12 8.13
C THR A 117 16.31 18.80 9.46
N VAL A 118 15.99 18.15 10.60
CA VAL A 118 16.40 18.62 11.93
C VAL A 118 17.93 18.42 12.11
N PRO A 119 18.68 19.45 12.55
CA PRO A 119 20.11 19.32 12.84
C PRO A 119 20.36 18.23 13.89
N ASP A 120 21.47 17.49 13.73
CA ASP A 120 21.90 16.50 14.70
C ASP A 120 22.02 17.15 16.09
N PRO A 121 21.19 16.77 17.09
CA PRO A 121 21.22 17.39 18.41
C PRO A 121 22.58 17.19 19.10
N LEU A 122 23.36 16.17 18.70
CA LEU A 122 24.71 15.92 19.22
C LEU A 122 25.76 16.87 18.63
N LYS A 123 25.46 17.59 17.54
CA LYS A 123 26.35 18.59 16.92
C LYS A 123 26.06 20.03 17.36
N MET A 124 25.01 20.26 18.14
CA MET A 124 24.64 21.60 18.62
C MET A 124 25.41 22.04 19.88
N HIS A 125 26.32 21.21 20.39
CA HIS A 125 27.09 21.46 21.61
C HIS A 125 28.61 21.63 21.39
N LEU A 126 29.05 22.00 20.19
CA LEU A 126 30.45 22.32 19.88
C LEU A 126 30.61 23.76 19.40
#